data_AF-A0A0D5M514-F1
#
_entry.id   AF-A0A0D5M514-F1
#
_cell.length_a   1.000
_cell.length_b   1.000
_cell.length_c   1.000
_cell.angle_alpha   90.00
_cell.angle_beta   90.00
_cell.angle_gamma   90.00
#
_symmetry.space_group_name_H-M   'P 1'
#
loop_
_entity.id
_entity.type
_entity.pdbx_description
1 polymer ?
#
loop_
_entity_poly.entity_id
_entity_poly.type
_entity_poly.pdbx_seq_one_letter_code
_entity_poly.pdbx_strand_id
1 'polypeptide(L)'
;MPNSGLKTNIQKASDRQMIRIRLYQAPERIKGLGDASYHNEQLACLPARLSLSTTTISLPAILSAKVDALNNEYYHSYRTDVGLYLEQIDNAQDIALPVPYRRVDIPTHYYSSTLG
;
A
#
# COMPACT_ATOMS: atom_id res chain seq x y z
N MET A 1 8.89 -19.63 30.96
CA MET A 1 7.91 -19.50 29.85
C MET A 1 8.69 -19.31 28.56
N PRO A 2 8.49 -20.11 27.50
CA PRO A 2 9.29 -19.94 26.30
C PRO A 2 8.77 -18.74 25.49
N ASN A 3 9.69 -17.87 25.08
CA ASN A 3 9.47 -16.82 24.09
C ASN A 3 8.83 -17.42 22.83
N SER A 4 7.60 -17.05 22.49
CA SER A 4 7.05 -17.28 21.16
C SER A 4 7.81 -16.35 20.19
N GLY A 5 8.97 -16.80 19.73
CA GLY A 5 9.80 -16.02 18.82
C GLY A 5 9.03 -15.74 17.54
N LEU A 6 8.82 -14.45 17.25
CA LEU A 6 8.23 -13.99 15.98
C LEU A 6 9.03 -14.61 14.83
N LYS A 7 8.39 -15.48 14.05
CA LYS A 7 9.01 -16.12 12.92
C LYS A 7 8.81 -15.25 11.69
N THR A 8 9.90 -14.62 11.24
CA THR A 8 9.93 -13.84 9.99
C THR A 8 10.21 -14.79 8.82
N ASN A 9 9.28 -14.90 7.89
CA ASN A 9 9.47 -15.60 6.62
C ASN A 9 9.75 -14.60 5.51
N ILE A 10 10.67 -14.95 4.60
CA ILE A 10 10.90 -14.20 3.37
C ILE A 10 10.06 -14.87 2.28
N GLN A 11 9.18 -14.09 1.66
CA GLN A 11 8.31 -14.53 0.58
C GLN A 11 8.69 -13.82 -0.71
N LYS A 12 8.50 -14.50 -1.85
CA LYS A 12 8.65 -13.92 -3.18
C LYS A 12 7.26 -13.56 -3.71
N ALA A 13 7.03 -12.28 -4.00
CA ALA A 13 5.88 -11.83 -4.76
C ALA A 13 6.24 -11.80 -6.25
N SER A 14 5.36 -12.33 -7.10
CA SER A 14 5.44 -12.20 -8.55
C SER A 14 5.14 -10.77 -9.02
N ASP A 15 5.36 -10.51 -10.30
CA ASP A 15 4.95 -9.26 -10.96
C ASP A 15 3.44 -9.03 -10.75
N ARG A 16 3.09 -7.83 -10.31
CA ARG A 16 1.69 -7.44 -10.06
C ARG A 16 1.48 -5.97 -10.38
N GLN A 17 0.22 -5.58 -10.54
CA GLN A 17 -0.13 -4.18 -10.72
C GLN A 17 -0.72 -3.62 -9.43
N MET A 18 -0.47 -2.34 -9.17
CA MET A 18 -1.11 -1.58 -8.11
C MET A 18 -1.83 -0.38 -8.69
N ILE A 19 -3.08 -0.17 -8.28
CA ILE A 19 -3.78 1.11 -8.45
C ILE A 19 -3.57 1.90 -7.17
N ARG A 20 -2.93 3.06 -7.24
CA ARG A 20 -2.64 3.88 -6.05
C ARG A 20 -2.95 5.35 -6.23
N ILE A 21 -3.27 5.99 -5.12
CA ILE A 21 -3.31 7.43 -4.95
C ILE A 21 -2.19 7.86 -3.99
N ARG A 22 -1.59 9.03 -4.25
CA ARG A 22 -0.64 9.65 -3.34
C ARG A 22 -1.31 10.82 -2.63
N LEU A 23 -1.32 10.76 -1.31
CA LEU A 23 -1.84 11.81 -0.44
C LEU A 23 -0.66 12.53 0.24
N TYR A 24 -0.58 13.83 0.01
CA TYR A 24 0.42 14.71 0.62
C TYR A 24 -0.12 15.32 1.91
N GLN A 25 -0.50 14.44 2.85
CA GLN A 25 -1.11 14.81 4.11
C GLN A 25 -0.57 13.90 5.22
N ALA A 26 -0.54 14.44 6.44
CA ALA A 26 -0.22 13.68 7.64
C ALA A 26 -1.25 12.55 7.83
N PRO A 27 -0.86 11.36 8.30
CA PRO A 27 -1.74 10.20 8.44
C PRO A 27 -3.02 10.51 9.23
N GLU A 28 -2.89 11.33 10.28
CA GLU A 28 -3.98 11.72 11.18
C GLU A 28 -5.03 12.60 10.49
N ARG A 29 -4.67 13.20 9.35
CA ARG A 29 -5.55 14.04 8.52
C ARG A 29 -6.19 13.28 7.37
N ILE A 30 -5.78 12.03 7.13
CA ILE A 30 -6.33 11.21 6.06
C ILE A 30 -7.58 10.52 6.58
N LYS A 31 -8.73 11.05 6.16
CA LYS A 31 -10.02 10.43 6.46
C LYS A 31 -10.08 9.03 5.85
N GLY A 32 -10.56 8.07 6.65
CA GLY A 32 -10.70 6.67 6.23
C GLY A 32 -9.39 5.89 6.14
N LEU A 33 -8.28 6.43 6.66
CA LEU A 33 -7.02 5.69 6.73
C LEU A 33 -7.22 4.37 7.50
N GLY A 34 -6.92 3.25 6.86
CA GLY A 34 -7.14 1.90 7.40
C GLY A 34 -8.44 1.26 6.92
N ASP A 35 -9.37 2.04 6.39
CA ASP A 35 -10.63 1.58 5.82
C ASP A 35 -10.49 1.44 4.29
N ALA A 36 -10.30 0.21 3.86
CA ALA A 36 -10.25 -0.14 2.45
C ALA A 36 -11.50 0.28 1.69
N SER A 37 -12.68 0.12 2.28
CA SER A 37 -13.95 0.41 1.62
C SER A 37 -14.04 1.89 1.28
N TYR A 38 -13.66 2.75 2.24
CA TYR A 38 -13.65 4.20 2.06
C TYR A 38 -12.77 4.66 0.88
N HIS A 39 -11.59 4.06 0.74
CA HIS A 39 -10.68 4.40 -0.37
C HIS A 39 -11.08 3.74 -1.70
N ASN A 40 -11.87 2.68 -1.65
CA ASN A 40 -12.35 1.95 -2.83
C ASN A 40 -13.65 2.51 -3.41
N GLU A 41 -14.41 3.31 -2.67
CA GLU A 41 -15.64 3.96 -3.16
C GLU A 41 -15.41 4.78 -4.43
N GLN A 42 -14.26 5.44 -4.54
CA GLN A 42 -13.89 6.22 -5.74
C GLN A 42 -13.53 5.35 -6.95
N LEU A 43 -13.40 4.06 -6.73
CA LEU A 43 -13.08 3.02 -7.70
C LEU A 43 -14.30 2.13 -7.91
N ALA A 44 -15.52 2.69 -7.90
CA ALA A 44 -16.81 1.97 -7.93
C ALA A 44 -17.05 1.02 -9.13
N CYS A 45 -16.23 1.07 -10.18
CA CYS A 45 -16.23 0.12 -11.29
C CYS A 45 -15.36 -1.13 -11.05
N LEU A 46 -14.48 -1.08 -10.04
CA LEU A 46 -13.62 -2.16 -9.59
C LEU A 46 -14.24 -3.15 -8.56
N PRO A 47 -15.33 -2.91 -7.80
CA PRO A 47 -15.75 -3.76 -6.68
C PRO A 47 -15.94 -5.24 -7.02
N ALA A 48 -16.51 -5.55 -8.18
CA ALA A 48 -16.72 -6.94 -8.62
C ALA A 48 -15.39 -7.66 -8.92
N ARG A 49 -14.39 -6.93 -9.43
CA ARG A 49 -13.05 -7.44 -9.77
C ARG A 49 -12.07 -7.38 -8.59
N LEU A 50 -12.38 -6.59 -7.57
CA LEU A 50 -11.57 -6.43 -6.35
C LEU A 50 -11.85 -7.48 -5.27
N SER A 51 -12.78 -8.41 -5.49
CA SER A 51 -13.10 -9.45 -4.49
C SER A 51 -11.87 -10.28 -4.06
N LEU A 52 -10.83 -10.31 -4.89
CA LEU A 52 -9.56 -10.99 -4.62
C LEU A 52 -8.38 -10.02 -4.36
N SER A 53 -8.59 -8.71 -4.49
CA SER A 53 -7.53 -7.70 -4.39
C SER A 53 -7.24 -7.32 -2.95
N THR A 54 -5.96 -7.15 -2.61
CA THR A 54 -5.54 -6.75 -1.26
C THR A 54 -5.33 -5.24 -1.19
N THR A 55 -6.10 -4.56 -0.35
CA THR A 55 -5.86 -3.14 -0.06
C THR A 55 -4.62 -2.97 0.80
N THR A 56 -3.77 -2.02 0.44
CA THR A 56 -2.57 -1.68 1.18
C THR A 56 -2.51 -0.19 1.48
N ILE A 57 -1.95 0.13 2.64
CA ILE A 57 -1.60 1.48 3.02
C ILE A 57 -0.13 1.49 3.33
N SER A 58 0.61 2.38 2.67
CA SER A 58 2.02 2.57 2.93
C SER A 58 2.27 4.00 3.36
N LEU A 59 3.16 4.14 4.35
CA LEU A 59 3.52 5.42 4.95
C LEU A 59 5.03 5.65 4.79
N PRO A 60 5.54 5.83 3.56
CA PRO A 60 6.98 5.92 3.32
C PRO A 60 7.61 7.10 4.06
N ALA A 61 6.89 8.20 4.24
CA ALA A 61 7.40 9.36 4.97
C ALA A 61 7.53 9.11 6.47
N ILE A 62 6.70 8.26 7.09
CA ILE A 62 6.87 7.89 8.50
C ILE A 62 8.08 6.97 8.64
N LEU A 63 8.28 6.05 7.69
CA LEU A 63 9.46 5.21 7.66
C LEU A 63 10.74 6.05 7.47
N SER A 64 10.73 6.98 6.50
CA SER A 64 11.83 7.92 6.29
C SER A 64 12.05 8.77 7.52
N ALA A 65 11.02 9.37 8.12
CA ALA A 65 11.16 10.16 9.34
C ALA A 65 11.75 9.37 10.51
N LYS A 66 11.42 8.08 10.65
CA LYS A 66 12.06 7.21 11.64
C LYS A 66 13.54 6.95 11.32
N VAL A 67 13.89 6.78 10.04
CA VAL A 67 15.28 6.60 9.59
C VAL A 67 16.08 7.91 9.70
N ASP A 68 15.50 9.03 9.31
CA ASP A 68 16.11 10.36 9.32
C ASP A 68 16.28 10.86 10.76
N ALA A 69 15.34 10.53 11.67
CA ALA A 69 15.52 10.73 13.11
C ALA A 69 16.68 9.90 13.70
N LEU A 70 17.00 8.74 13.12
CA LEU A 70 18.23 8.01 13.48
C LEU A 70 19.48 8.71 12.93
N ASN A 71 19.35 9.51 11.87
CA ASN A 71 20.45 10.19 11.17
C ASN A 71 20.56 11.71 11.47
N ASN A 72 19.71 12.27 12.34
CA ASN A 72 19.61 13.72 12.63
C ASN A 72 19.31 14.62 11.41
N GLU A 73 18.63 14.10 10.39
CA GLU A 73 18.17 14.88 9.24
C GLU A 73 16.66 15.20 9.38
N TYR A 74 16.24 16.43 9.07
CA TYR A 74 14.86 16.88 9.23
C TYR A 74 14.31 17.40 7.89
N TYR A 75 13.58 16.56 7.16
CA TYR A 75 12.89 16.95 5.92
C TYR A 75 11.60 16.15 5.73
N HIS A 76 10.44 16.65 6.18
CA HIS A 76 9.20 15.88 6.02
C HIS A 76 8.05 16.68 5.39
N SER A 77 7.83 16.42 4.10
CA SER A 77 6.48 16.42 3.56
C SER A 77 5.86 15.04 3.87
N TYR A 78 4.76 15.01 4.61
CA TYR A 78 4.09 13.75 4.92
C TYR A 78 3.48 13.17 3.65
N ARG A 79 4.10 12.10 3.14
CA ARG A 79 3.63 11.31 2.01
C ARG A 79 3.01 10.01 2.53
N THR A 80 1.74 9.84 2.19
CA THR A 80 0.99 8.60 2.40
C THR A 80 0.55 8.08 1.04
N ASP A 81 0.95 6.86 0.70
CA ASP A 81 0.47 6.21 -0.51
C ASP A 81 -0.59 5.17 -0.11
N VAL A 82 -1.79 5.32 -0.63
CA VAL A 82 -2.91 4.38 -0.45
C VAL A 82 -3.15 3.68 -1.77
N GLY A 83 -3.33 2.37 -1.77
CA GLY A 83 -3.66 1.68 -3.01
C GLY A 83 -4.11 0.24 -2.85
N LEU A 84 -4.43 -0.35 -3.99
CA LEU A 84 -4.94 -1.71 -4.13
C LEU A 84 -3.96 -2.50 -4.96
N TYR A 85 -3.50 -3.63 -4.42
CA TYR A 85 -2.79 -4.62 -5.21
C TYR A 85 -3.80 -5.43 -6.01
N LEU A 86 -3.56 -5.51 -7.32
CA LEU A 86 -4.32 -6.33 -8.24
C LEU A 86 -3.50 -7.57 -8.58
N GLU A 87 -4.16 -8.73 -8.53
CA GLU A 87 -3.57 -9.96 -9.03
C GLU A 87 -3.35 -9.88 -10.54
N GLN A 88 -2.40 -10.67 -11.05
CA GLN A 88 -1.93 -10.60 -12.44
C GLN A 88 -3.04 -10.88 -13.47
N ILE A 89 -4.06 -11.64 -13.06
CA ILE A 89 -5.25 -12.00 -13.86
C ILE A 89 -6.19 -10.79 -14.02
N ASP A 90 -6.14 -9.85 -13.09
CA ASP A 90 -7.01 -8.68 -12.97
C ASP A 90 -6.26 -7.38 -13.29
N ASN A 91 -5.43 -7.39 -14.33
CA ASN A 91 -4.56 -6.26 -14.68
C ASN A 91 -5.29 -4.94 -15.05
N ALA A 92 -6.62 -4.88 -14.93
CA ALA A 92 -7.48 -3.69 -14.86
C ALA A 92 -7.16 -2.57 -15.87
N GLN A 93 -6.52 -2.88 -17.01
CA GLN A 93 -6.08 -1.85 -17.95
C GLN A 93 -7.25 -1.18 -18.65
N ASP A 94 -8.35 -1.92 -18.81
CA ASP A 94 -9.62 -1.50 -19.39
C ASP A 94 -10.44 -0.55 -18.49
N ILE A 95 -9.97 -0.30 -17.27
CA ILE A 95 -10.71 0.49 -16.28
C ILE A 95 -10.33 1.98 -16.38
N ALA A 96 -11.31 2.86 -16.41
CA ALA A 96 -11.05 4.29 -16.27
C ALA A 96 -10.67 4.60 -14.82
N LEU A 97 -9.51 5.22 -14.60
CA LEU A 97 -9.12 5.69 -13.28
C LEU A 97 -9.55 7.14 -13.08
N PRO A 98 -10.04 7.50 -11.88
CA PRO A 98 -10.15 8.91 -11.51
C PRO A 98 -8.76 9.58 -11.57
N VAL A 99 -8.73 10.87 -11.90
CA VAL A 99 -7.51 11.69 -12.09
C VAL A 99 -6.40 11.45 -11.04
N PRO A 100 -6.67 11.35 -9.73
CA PRO A 100 -5.60 11.20 -8.76
C PRO A 100 -5.01 9.77 -8.65
N TYR A 101 -5.68 8.76 -9.22
CA TYR A 101 -5.21 7.37 -9.19
C TYR A 101 -4.29 7.07 -10.37
N ARG A 102 -3.28 6.24 -10.12
CA ARG A 102 -2.32 5.80 -11.14
C ARG A 102 -2.10 4.31 -11.04
N ARG A 103 -1.93 3.66 -12.20
CA ARG A 103 -1.37 2.31 -12.31
C ARG A 103 0.13 2.35 -12.10
N VAL A 104 0.61 1.39 -11.35
CA VAL A 104 2.03 1.17 -11.09
C VAL A 104 2.29 -0.30 -11.21
N ASP A 105 3.17 -0.65 -12.13
CA ASP A 105 3.65 -2.02 -12.23
C ASP A 105 4.68 -2.25 -11.13
N ILE A 106 4.51 -3.35 -10.42
CA ILE A 106 5.35 -3.76 -9.31
C ILE A 106 6.06 -5.03 -9.75
N PRO A 107 7.36 -4.94 -10.03
CA PRO A 107 8.12 -6.11 -10.44
C PRO A 107 8.20 -7.12 -9.30
N THR A 108 8.56 -8.33 -9.65
CA THR A 108 8.84 -9.44 -8.75
C THR A 108 9.82 -8.98 -7.67
N HIS A 109 9.41 -9.11 -6.41
CA HIS A 109 10.21 -8.65 -5.27
C HIS A 109 10.05 -9.61 -4.09
N TYR A 110 11.04 -9.57 -3.20
CA TYR A 110 10.97 -10.29 -1.93
C TYR A 110 10.41 -9.37 -0.84
N TYR A 111 9.58 -9.91 0.04
CA TYR A 111 9.05 -9.21 1.20
C TYR A 111 9.07 -10.11 2.44
N SER A 112 9.13 -9.51 3.62
CA SER A 112 9.06 -10.24 4.89
C SER A 112 7.61 -10.31 5.38
N SER A 113 7.22 -11.47 5.89
CA SER A 113 5.97 -11.66 6.63
C SER A 113 6.28 -12.26 8.00
N THR A 114 5.71 -11.71 9.06
CA THR A 114 5.71 -12.33 10.39
C THR A 114 4.40 -13.08 10.61
N LEU A 115 4.49 -14.38 10.94
CA LEU A 115 3.36 -15.14 11.47
C LEU A 115 3.40 -15.02 13.00
N GLY A 116 2.28 -14.56 13.58
CA GLY A 116 2.05 -14.51 15.02
C GLY A 116 1.42 -15.79 15.54
#